data_AF-A0A7X1Y3P9-F1
#
_entry.id   AF-A0A7X1Y3P9-F1
#
_cell.length_a   1.000
_cell.length_b   1.000
_cell.length_c   1.000
_cell.angle_alpha   90.00
_cell.angle_beta   90.00
_cell.angle_gamma   90.00
#
_symmetry.space_group_name_H-M   'P 1'
#
loop_
_entity.id
_entity.type
_entity.pdbx_description
1 polymer ?
#
loop_
_entity_poly.entity_id
_entity_poly.type
_entity_poly.pdbx_seq_one_letter_code
_entity_poly.pdbx_strand_id
1 'polypeptide(L)'
;YIGELPVNITGAARTAMAINGSVPGPILRWREGDTVTLRVRNRLKQDTSIHWHGIILPANMDGVPGLSFHGIAPDGMYEYKFKVHQNGTYWYHSHSGLQEQSGVYGALVIDAKDPEPFVYD
;
A
#
# COMPACT_ATOMS: atom_id res chain seq x y z
N TYR A 1 -1.93 -1.21 -9.63
CA TYR A 1 -1.50 -2.60 -9.85
C TYR A 1 -0.10 -2.77 -9.29
N ILE A 2 0.30 -4.00 -8.98
CA ILE A 2 1.66 -4.37 -8.57
C ILE A 2 2.27 -5.18 -9.71
N GLY A 3 3.48 -4.84 -10.14
CA GLY A 3 4.15 -5.49 -11.27
C GLY A 3 5.66 -5.28 -11.27
N GLU A 4 6.37 -5.90 -12.20
CA GLU A 4 7.84 -5.74 -12.32
C GLU A 4 8.20 -4.40 -12.99
N LEU A 5 9.32 -3.82 -12.55
CA LEU A 5 9.88 -2.57 -13.07
C LEU A 5 11.41 -2.67 -13.14
N PRO A 6 12.03 -2.54 -14.32
CA PRO A 6 13.47 -2.34 -14.43
C PRO A 6 13.88 -1.03 -13.75
N VAL A 7 14.85 -1.08 -12.86
CA VAL A 7 15.36 0.09 -12.12
C VAL A 7 16.89 0.10 -12.10
N ASN A 8 17.47 1.29 -11.94
CA ASN A 8 18.90 1.46 -11.71
C ASN A 8 19.11 2.60 -10.70
N ILE A 9 19.01 2.28 -9.41
CA ILE A 9 19.08 3.26 -8.31
C ILE A 9 20.53 3.43 -7.82
N THR A 10 21.33 2.35 -7.84
CA THR A 10 22.68 2.30 -7.27
C THR A 10 23.79 2.28 -8.32
N GLY A 11 23.46 2.47 -9.60
CA GLY A 11 24.40 2.32 -10.72
C GLY A 11 24.44 0.91 -11.32
N ALA A 12 23.79 -0.08 -10.68
CA ALA A 12 23.60 -1.43 -11.22
C ALA A 12 22.12 -1.73 -11.53
N ALA A 13 21.84 -2.18 -12.76
CA ALA A 13 20.49 -2.55 -13.18
C ALA A 13 19.92 -3.71 -12.36
N ARG A 14 18.67 -3.57 -11.91
CA ARG A 14 17.90 -4.57 -11.15
C ARG A 14 16.44 -4.54 -11.59
N THR A 15 15.69 -5.59 -11.25
CA THR A 15 14.23 -5.62 -11.38
C THR A 15 13.62 -5.41 -10.00
N ALA A 16 12.81 -4.36 -9.86
CA ALA A 16 12.00 -4.12 -8.68
C ALA A 16 10.57 -4.63 -8.88
N MET A 17 9.84 -4.77 -7.78
CA MET A 17 8.38 -4.93 -7.79
C MET A 17 7.79 -3.58 -7.40
N ALA A 18 6.97 -3.01 -8.27
CA ALA A 18 6.55 -1.62 -8.22
C ALA A 18 5.03 -1.49 -8.16
N ILE A 19 4.57 -0.39 -7.55
CA ILE A 19 3.16 -0.03 -7.47
C ILE A 19 2.91 1.04 -8.51
N ASN A 20 2.06 0.75 -9.50
CA ASN A 20 1.78 1.63 -10.64
C ASN A 20 3.05 2.11 -11.38
N GLY A 21 4.08 1.28 -11.46
CA GLY A 21 5.29 1.58 -12.22
C GLY A 21 6.28 2.53 -11.53
N SER A 22 6.15 2.75 -10.22
CA SER A 22 7.12 3.54 -9.45
C SER A 22 7.59 2.80 -8.20
N VAL A 23 8.82 3.12 -7.78
CA VAL A 23 9.40 2.79 -6.48
C VAL A 23 10.04 4.07 -5.92
N PRO A 24 9.55 4.62 -4.79
CA PRO A 24 8.37 4.20 -4.05
C PRO A 24 7.08 4.26 -4.88
N GLY A 25 6.04 3.56 -4.44
CA GLY A 25 4.69 3.70 -4.96
C GLY A 25 4.13 5.13 -4.79
N PRO A 26 2.99 5.45 -5.44
CA PRO A 26 2.38 6.77 -5.33
C PRO A 26 2.02 7.12 -3.88
N ILE A 27 2.10 8.41 -3.52
CA ILE A 27 1.59 8.87 -2.23
C ILE A 27 0.07 8.69 -2.26
N LEU A 28 -0.45 7.93 -1.30
CA LEU A 28 -1.88 7.89 -1.04
C LEU A 28 -2.19 9.01 -0.04
N ARG A 29 -3.15 9.86 -0.37
CA ARG A 29 -3.61 10.94 0.51
C ARG A 29 -5.10 10.79 0.75
N TRP A 30 -5.48 10.57 2.00
CA TRP A 30 -6.87 10.39 2.44
C TRP A 30 -7.24 11.45 3.47
N ARG A 31 -8.51 11.47 3.85
CA ARG A 31 -9.02 12.34 4.92
C ARG A 31 -9.64 11.49 6.01
N GLU A 32 -9.39 11.86 7.26
CA GLU A 32 -9.99 11.22 8.42
C GLU A 32 -11.53 11.23 8.32
N GLY A 33 -12.15 10.07 8.59
CA GLY A 33 -13.59 9.87 8.51
C GLY A 33 -14.11 9.36 7.16
N ASP A 34 -13.31 9.46 6.10
CA ASP A 34 -13.68 8.96 4.77
C ASP A 34 -13.73 7.43 4.73
N THR A 35 -14.56 6.90 3.82
CA THR A 35 -14.47 5.50 3.41
C THR A 35 -13.61 5.40 2.17
N VAL A 36 -12.48 4.71 2.28
CA VAL A 36 -11.57 4.49 1.14
C VAL A 36 -11.97 3.21 0.43
N THR A 37 -11.81 3.19 -0.90
CA THR A 37 -11.96 1.98 -1.72
C THR A 37 -10.79 1.90 -2.67
N LEU A 38 -9.98 0.84 -2.57
CA LEU A 38 -8.80 0.62 -3.40
C LEU A 38 -8.85 -0.74 -4.07
N ARG A 39 -8.62 -0.78 -5.38
CA ARG A 39 -8.53 -2.02 -6.14
C ARG A 39 -7.07 -2.32 -6.48
N VAL A 40 -6.54 -3.38 -5.89
CA VAL A 40 -5.17 -3.82 -6.12
C VAL A 40 -5.19 -5.00 -7.07
N ARG A 41 -4.71 -4.77 -8.30
CA ARG A 41 -4.48 -5.82 -9.31
C ARG A 41 -3.05 -6.35 -9.18
N ASN A 42 -2.89 -7.66 -9.13
CA ASN A 42 -1.60 -8.34 -9.20
C ASN A 42 -1.22 -8.64 -10.65
N ARG A 43 -0.03 -8.20 -11.09
CA ARG A 43 0.59 -8.55 -12.38
C ARG A 43 1.91 -9.30 -12.21
N LEU A 44 2.24 -9.72 -10.99
CA LEU A 44 3.38 -10.59 -10.70
C LEU A 44 3.00 -12.05 -10.99
N LYS A 45 4.01 -12.92 -11.10
CA LYS A 45 3.83 -14.38 -11.23
C LYS A 45 3.61 -15.11 -9.90
N GLN A 46 3.53 -14.36 -8.81
CA GLN A 46 3.39 -14.85 -7.44
C GLN A 46 2.32 -14.04 -6.72
N ASP A 47 1.75 -14.59 -5.64
CA ASP A 47 0.78 -13.90 -4.79
C ASP A 47 1.36 -12.60 -4.24
N THR A 48 0.52 -11.58 -4.09
CA THR A 48 0.90 -10.29 -3.51
C THR A 48 -0.12 -9.84 -2.48
N SER A 49 0.16 -8.74 -1.80
CA SER A 49 -0.72 -8.11 -0.81
C SER A 49 -0.35 -6.65 -0.64
N ILE A 50 -1.22 -5.89 0.02
CA ILE A 50 -0.91 -4.58 0.58
C ILE A 50 -1.46 -4.55 2.00
N HIS A 51 -0.57 -4.30 2.96
CA HIS A 51 -0.87 -3.96 4.34
C HIS A 51 -0.78 -2.44 4.55
N TRP A 52 -1.68 -1.91 5.37
CA TRP A 52 -1.82 -0.49 5.67
C TRP A 52 -1.23 -0.21 7.05
N HIS A 53 0.08 0.06 7.09
CA HIS A 53 0.84 0.06 8.33
C HIS A 53 0.31 1.11 9.31
N GLY A 54 -0.13 0.65 10.47
CA GLY A 54 -0.64 1.50 11.55
C GLY A 54 -2.10 1.95 11.37
N ILE A 55 -2.83 1.42 10.38
CA ILE A 55 -4.25 1.77 10.15
C ILE A 55 -5.17 0.83 10.94
N ILE A 56 -6.19 1.40 11.58
CA ILE A 56 -7.21 0.63 12.32
C ILE A 56 -8.34 0.29 11.35
N LEU A 57 -8.52 -1.00 11.06
CA LEU A 57 -9.46 -1.48 10.06
C LEU A 57 -9.98 -2.89 10.40
N PRO A 58 -11.05 -3.37 9.73
CA PRO A 58 -11.50 -4.75 9.87
C PRO A 58 -10.40 -5.75 9.46
N ALA A 59 -10.33 -6.90 10.13
CA ALA A 59 -9.27 -7.89 9.91
C ALA A 59 -9.10 -8.25 8.43
N ASN A 60 -10.18 -8.48 7.69
CA ASN A 60 -10.12 -8.82 6.26
C ASN A 60 -9.61 -7.71 5.34
N MET A 61 -9.42 -6.48 5.84
CA MET A 61 -8.86 -5.35 5.09
C MET A 61 -7.37 -5.11 5.41
N ASP A 62 -6.79 -5.90 6.32
CA ASP A 62 -5.44 -5.70 6.85
C ASP A 62 -4.34 -6.13 5.88
N GLY A 63 -4.65 -7.06 4.98
CA GLY A 63 -3.75 -7.41 3.88
C GLY A 63 -2.52 -8.22 4.29
N VAL A 64 -2.63 -9.01 5.36
CA VAL A 64 -1.66 -10.01 5.81
C VAL A 64 -2.10 -11.41 5.35
N PRO A 65 -1.46 -12.01 4.31
CA PRO A 65 -1.79 -13.35 3.84
C PRO A 65 -1.63 -14.41 4.94
N GLY A 66 -2.57 -15.36 5.01
CA GLY A 66 -2.57 -16.42 6.03
C GLY A 66 -3.16 -16.00 7.39
N LEU A 67 -3.40 -14.72 7.60
CA LEU A 67 -4.08 -14.20 8.80
C LEU A 67 -5.41 -13.51 8.44
N SER A 68 -5.34 -12.44 7.65
CA SER A 68 -6.50 -11.61 7.28
C SER A 68 -7.26 -12.11 6.05
N PHE A 69 -6.56 -12.77 5.13
CA PHE A 69 -7.06 -13.25 3.83
C PHE A 69 -6.04 -14.20 3.18
N HIS A 70 -6.33 -14.68 1.97
CA HIS A 70 -5.45 -15.61 1.24
C HIS A 70 -4.34 -14.95 0.42
N GLY A 71 -4.30 -13.62 0.30
CA GLY A 71 -3.44 -12.95 -0.67
C GLY A 71 -4.14 -12.70 -2.01
N ILE A 72 -3.48 -11.93 -2.88
CA ILE A 72 -3.96 -11.60 -4.23
C ILE A 72 -3.19 -12.48 -5.22
N ALA A 73 -3.83 -13.52 -5.74
CA ALA A 73 -3.23 -14.44 -6.72
C ALA A 73 -2.72 -13.73 -7.99
N PRO A 74 -1.80 -14.32 -8.78
CA PRO A 74 -1.43 -13.82 -10.11
C PRO A 74 -2.66 -13.51 -10.97
N ASP A 75 -2.65 -12.38 -11.65
CA ASP A 75 -3.79 -11.82 -12.40
C ASP A 75 -5.07 -11.57 -11.58
N GLY A 76 -5.01 -11.78 -10.26
CA GLY A 76 -6.08 -11.52 -9.32
C GLY A 76 -6.24 -10.03 -9.01
N MET A 77 -7.38 -9.71 -8.40
CA MET A 77 -7.67 -8.38 -7.87
C MET A 77 -8.31 -8.51 -6.50
N TYR A 78 -7.95 -7.60 -5.59
CA TYR A 78 -8.62 -7.46 -4.30
C TYR A 78 -9.10 -6.02 -4.14
N GLU A 79 -10.34 -5.86 -3.65
CA GLU A 79 -10.91 -4.57 -3.29
C GLU A 79 -10.82 -4.39 -1.78
N TYR A 80 -9.97 -3.46 -1.36
CA TYR A 80 -9.94 -2.98 0.01
C TYR A 80 -11.01 -1.90 0.17
N LYS A 81 -11.82 -2.01 1.21
CA LYS A 81 -12.84 -1.02 1.54
C LYS A 81 -13.03 -0.91 3.05
N PHE A 82 -12.66 0.23 3.63
CA PHE A 82 -12.76 0.48 5.06
C PHE A 82 -12.90 1.97 5.35
N LYS A 83 -13.39 2.28 6.56
CA LYS A 83 -13.47 3.66 7.07
C LYS A 83 -12.14 4.02 7.73
N VAL A 84 -11.66 5.22 7.47
CA VAL A 84 -10.44 5.76 8.08
C VAL A 84 -10.79 6.48 9.37
N HIS A 85 -10.14 6.09 10.48
CA HIS A 85 -10.49 6.56 11.82
C HIS A 85 -9.44 7.48 12.46
N GLN A 86 -8.28 7.62 11.81
CA GLN A 86 -7.11 8.33 12.33
C GLN A 86 -6.55 9.28 11.28
N ASN A 87 -5.75 10.26 11.71
CA ASN A 87 -4.99 11.18 10.87
C ASN A 87 -3.47 11.04 11.16
N GLY A 88 -2.63 11.50 10.24
CA GLY A 88 -1.18 11.51 10.41
C GLY A 88 -0.41 10.93 9.21
N THR A 89 0.87 10.61 9.45
CA THR A 89 1.76 10.03 8.44
C THR A 89 1.96 8.54 8.71
N TYR A 90 1.65 7.75 7.70
CA TYR A 90 1.71 6.29 7.68
C TYR A 90 2.37 5.84 6.37
N TRP A 91 2.35 4.53 6.14
CA TRP A 91 2.85 3.94 4.90
C TRP A 91 2.08 2.66 4.60
N TYR A 92 2.23 2.17 3.39
CA TYR A 92 1.62 0.91 2.94
C TYR A 92 2.69 0.08 2.26
N HIS A 93 2.64 -1.23 2.44
CA HIS A 93 3.65 -2.14 1.89
C HIS A 93 3.09 -3.55 1.69
N SER A 94 3.74 -4.34 0.85
CA SER A 94 3.39 -5.76 0.72
C SER A 94 3.76 -6.52 1.98
N HIS A 95 2.87 -7.41 2.40
CA HIS A 95 3.11 -8.38 3.48
C HIS A 95 3.33 -9.81 2.92
N SER A 96 3.63 -9.92 1.62
CA SER A 96 3.90 -11.18 0.92
C SER A 96 5.41 -11.34 0.68
N GLY A 97 6.03 -12.35 1.31
CA GLY A 97 7.44 -12.67 1.09
C GLY A 97 8.36 -11.47 1.30
N LEU A 98 9.32 -11.26 0.38
CA LEU A 98 10.26 -10.14 0.40
C LEU A 98 9.86 -9.00 -0.55
N GLN A 99 8.57 -8.84 -0.84
CA GLN A 99 8.08 -7.89 -1.83
C GLN A 99 8.24 -6.44 -1.37
N GLU A 100 8.12 -6.15 -0.07
CA GLU A 100 8.42 -4.84 0.51
C GLU A 100 9.86 -4.42 0.16
N GLN A 101 10.84 -5.26 0.48
CA GLN A 101 12.26 -4.97 0.20
C GLN A 101 12.54 -4.89 -1.32
N SER A 102 11.71 -5.54 -2.13
CA SER A 102 11.79 -5.51 -3.59
C SER A 102 11.16 -4.25 -4.21
N GLY A 103 10.47 -3.40 -3.43
CA GLY A 103 9.93 -2.11 -3.89
C GLY A 103 8.43 -1.89 -3.68
N VAL A 104 7.68 -2.88 -3.17
CA VAL A 104 6.23 -2.76 -2.98
C VAL A 104 5.94 -2.03 -1.68
N TYR A 105 6.16 -0.72 -1.67
CA TYR A 105 5.85 0.18 -0.56
C TYR A 105 5.56 1.61 -1.06
N GLY A 106 4.91 2.42 -0.24
CA GLY A 106 4.68 3.84 -0.50
C GLY A 106 4.17 4.59 0.74
N ALA A 107 4.17 5.92 0.66
CA ALA A 107 3.70 6.76 1.76
C ALA A 107 2.17 6.89 1.77
N LEU A 108 1.60 6.90 2.96
CA LEU A 108 0.19 7.14 3.20
C LEU A 108 0.05 8.36 4.13
N VAL A 109 -0.57 9.42 3.63
CA VAL A 109 -0.89 10.62 4.41
C VAL A 109 -2.39 10.64 4.65
N ILE A 110 -2.80 10.88 5.90
CA ILE A 110 -4.20 11.09 6.23
C ILE A 110 -4.35 12.47 6.85
N ASP A 111 -5.00 13.36 6.10
CA ASP A 111 -5.32 14.71 6.56
C ASP A 111 -6.34 14.66 7.70
N ALA A 112 -6.09 15.46 8.74
CA ALA A 112 -7.00 15.63 9.86
C ALA A 112 -8.37 16.14 9.39
N LYS A 113 -9.44 15.66 10.03
CA LYS A 113 -10.78 16.16 9.74
C LYS A 113 -10.91 17.63 10.15
N ASP A 114 -10.41 17.98 11.31
CA ASP A 114 -10.40 19.35 11.81
C ASP A 114 -8.97 19.91 11.74
N PRO A 115 -8.79 21.24 11.65
CA PRO A 115 -7.46 21.84 11.61
C PRO A 115 -6.62 21.42 12.81
N GLU A 116 -5.35 21.08 12.55
CA GLU A 116 -4.40 20.76 13.60
C GLU A 116 -4.16 21.99 14.49
N PRO A 117 -3.85 21.82 15.79
CA PRO A 117 -3.68 22.94 16.74
C PRO A 117 -2.38 23.73 16.52
N PHE A 118 -1.67 23.45 15.43
CA PHE A 118 -0.40 24.07 15.06
C PHE A 118 -0.43 24.47 13.58
N VAL A 119 0.45 25.39 13.22
CA VAL A 119 0.63 25.89 11.85
C VAL A 119 2.02 25.54 11.36
N TYR A 120 2.14 25.33 10.05
CA TYR A 120 3.38 25.13 9.33
C TYR A 120 3.31 25.88 8.00
N ASP A 121 4.48 26.22 7.45
CA ASP A 121 4.63 27.00 6.21
C ASP A 121 4.51 26.13 4.94
#